data_AF-A0A832WDC6-F1
#
_entry.id   AF-A0A832WDC6-F1
#
_cell.length_a   1.000
_cell.length_b   1.000
_cell.length_c   1.000
_cell.angle_alpha   90.00
_cell.angle_beta   90.00
_cell.angle_gamma   90.00
#
_symmetry.space_group_name_H-M   'P 1'
#
loop_
_entity.id
_entity.type
_entity.pdbx_description
1 polymer ?
#
loop_
_entity_poly.entity_id
_entity_poly.type
_entity_poly.pdbx_seq_one_letter_code
_entity_poly.pdbx_strand_id
1 'polypeptide(L)'
;NKARVTGILFGNNPLLLLSLSPHGMEDIPNYIKKEIEQYGDNRNYTKIMTVDCHNAMGEEISKEDGDDMLKAAKSCLDSLITKDSFPIEFGYANTEEMDVWAEDIGMGGLGITCLKINNKKYFLGWADSNNMENGVREKIIEDFSNNGNNLLEICTSDTHYAAVKARNRNGYYQLGLITSSDKISKWFSKIAENSQLNMLSAKYEILENETSV
;
A
#
# COMPACT_ATOMS: atom_id res chain seq x y z
N ASN A 1 14.55 -13.45 4.14
CA ASN A 1 13.84 -12.79 3.04
C ASN A 1 13.23 -11.51 3.60
N LYS A 2 13.65 -10.36 3.06
CA LYS A 2 13.20 -9.02 3.49
C LYS A 2 11.92 -8.56 2.78
N ALA A 3 11.64 -9.15 1.61
CA ALA A 3 10.53 -8.74 0.77
C ALA A 3 9.19 -9.29 1.26
N ARG A 4 8.16 -8.46 1.17
CA ARG A 4 6.78 -8.79 1.49
C ARG A 4 5.90 -8.43 0.30
N VAL A 5 5.04 -9.36 -0.07
CA VAL A 5 4.04 -9.14 -1.12
C VAL A 5 2.68 -9.54 -0.58
N THR A 6 1.76 -8.57 -0.51
CA THR A 6 0.35 -8.81 -0.20
C THR A 6 -0.44 -8.81 -1.50
N GLY A 7 -1.18 -9.89 -1.75
CA GLY A 7 -1.95 -10.07 -2.98
C GLY A 7 -3.46 -10.05 -2.74
N ILE A 8 -4.19 -9.39 -3.64
CA ILE A 8 -5.65 -9.40 -3.72
C ILE A 8 -6.04 -9.80 -5.14
N LEU A 9 -6.98 -10.74 -5.30
CA LEU A 9 -7.44 -11.18 -6.62
C LEU A 9 -8.83 -10.59 -6.93
N PHE A 10 -8.89 -9.68 -7.91
CA PHE A 10 -10.14 -9.14 -8.45
C PHE A 10 -10.52 -9.91 -9.71
N GLY A 11 -11.26 -11.01 -9.53
CA GLY A 11 -11.66 -11.89 -10.62
C GLY A 11 -10.44 -12.65 -11.12
N ASN A 12 -9.94 -12.28 -12.30
CA ASN A 12 -8.70 -12.82 -12.85
C ASN A 12 -7.57 -11.78 -12.94
N ASN A 13 -7.66 -10.72 -12.13
CA ASN A 13 -6.72 -9.59 -12.14
C ASN A 13 -6.08 -9.41 -10.75
N PRO A 14 -4.86 -9.91 -10.53
CA PRO A 14 -4.15 -9.74 -9.27
C PRO A 14 -3.71 -8.28 -9.04
N LEU A 15 -3.94 -7.77 -7.85
CA LEU A 15 -3.27 -6.59 -7.29
C LEU A 15 -2.21 -7.07 -6.30
N LEU A 16 -0.95 -6.72 -6.54
CA LEU A 16 0.19 -7.02 -5.66
C LEU A 16 0.69 -5.74 -5.03
N LEU A 17 0.81 -5.73 -3.71
CA LEU A 17 1.42 -4.66 -2.92
C LEU A 17 2.82 -5.11 -2.51
N LEU A 18 3.86 -4.44 -3.01
CA LEU A 18 5.26 -4.84 -2.85
C LEU A 18 5.95 -3.90 -1.86
N SER A 19 6.63 -4.48 -0.87
CA SER A 19 7.31 -3.74 0.19
C SER A 19 8.56 -4.46 0.68
N LEU A 20 9.59 -3.70 1.04
CA LEU A 20 10.75 -4.18 1.82
C LEU A 20 10.69 -3.76 3.30
N SER A 21 9.62 -3.11 3.76
CA SER A 21 9.51 -2.64 5.15
C SER A 21 9.74 -3.76 6.16
N PRO A 22 10.55 -3.54 7.22
CA PRO A 22 11.13 -2.26 7.67
C PRO A 22 12.54 -1.95 7.12
N HIS A 23 12.98 -2.63 6.06
CA HIS A 23 14.39 -2.61 5.63
C HIS A 23 14.76 -1.45 4.68
N GLY A 24 13.80 -0.60 4.34
CA GLY A 24 13.99 0.50 3.41
C GLY A 24 13.96 0.05 1.94
N MET A 25 13.37 0.87 1.08
CA MET A 25 13.45 0.79 -0.37
C MET A 25 13.19 2.15 -1.00
N GLU A 26 13.84 2.40 -2.12
CA GLU A 26 13.40 3.38 -3.11
C GLU A 26 12.50 2.70 -4.17
N ASP A 27 12.41 3.28 -5.35
CA ASP A 27 11.59 2.78 -6.46
C ASP A 27 11.86 1.31 -6.83
N ILE A 28 10.80 0.56 -7.08
CA ILE A 28 10.88 -0.78 -7.64
C ILE A 28 11.46 -0.74 -9.06
N PRO A 29 12.59 -1.44 -9.32
CA PRO A 29 13.18 -1.48 -10.65
C PRO A 29 12.24 -2.05 -11.72
N ASN A 30 12.24 -1.43 -12.90
CA ASN A 30 11.38 -1.82 -14.03
C ASN A 30 11.47 -3.31 -14.43
N TYR A 31 12.61 -3.97 -14.22
CA TYR A 31 12.74 -5.39 -14.53
C TYR A 31 11.85 -6.27 -13.63
N ILE A 32 11.61 -5.87 -12.37
CA ILE A 32 10.76 -6.60 -11.44
C ILE A 32 9.32 -6.60 -11.95
N LYS A 33 8.82 -5.43 -12.36
CA LYS A 33 7.49 -5.29 -12.97
C LYS A 33 7.32 -6.21 -14.19
N LYS A 34 8.25 -6.14 -15.16
CA LYS A 34 8.19 -6.94 -16.40
C LYS A 34 8.21 -8.44 -16.13
N GLU A 35 9.04 -8.88 -15.19
CA GLU A 35 9.14 -10.28 -14.78
C GLU A 35 7.86 -10.78 -14.08
N ILE A 36 7.21 -9.94 -13.27
CA ILE A 36 5.94 -10.26 -12.63
C ILE A 36 4.83 -10.39 -13.67
N GLU A 37 4.73 -9.41 -14.59
CA GLU A 37 3.75 -9.42 -15.69
C GLU A 37 3.90 -10.67 -16.56
N GLN A 38 5.11 -10.93 -17.06
CA GLN A 38 5.39 -12.12 -17.86
C GLN A 38 5.06 -13.42 -17.11
N TYR A 39 5.32 -13.47 -15.80
CA TYR A 39 5.00 -14.65 -15.01
C TYR A 39 3.49 -14.86 -14.86
N GLY A 40 2.71 -13.80 -14.63
CA GLY A 40 1.25 -13.96 -14.54
C GLY A 40 0.58 -14.25 -15.87
N ASP A 41 1.11 -13.74 -16.98
CA ASP A 41 0.65 -14.12 -18.33
C ASP A 41 0.76 -15.64 -18.52
N ASN A 42 1.89 -16.24 -18.10
CA ASN A 42 2.09 -17.69 -18.12
C ASN A 42 1.12 -18.46 -17.20
N ARG A 43 0.46 -17.78 -16.26
CA ARG A 43 -0.56 -18.35 -15.37
C ARG A 43 -1.98 -17.99 -15.78
N ASN A 44 -2.15 -17.43 -16.99
CA ASN A 44 -3.44 -17.00 -17.55
C ASN A 44 -4.14 -15.91 -16.72
N TYR A 45 -3.42 -15.09 -15.96
CA TYR A 45 -4.01 -13.88 -15.41
C TYR A 45 -4.34 -12.89 -16.53
N THR A 46 -5.41 -12.12 -16.37
CA THR A 46 -5.83 -11.16 -17.41
C THR A 46 -5.01 -9.88 -17.33
N LYS A 47 -4.77 -9.38 -16.12
CA LYS A 47 -3.92 -8.21 -15.87
C LYS A 47 -3.38 -8.23 -14.46
N ILE A 48 -2.08 -8.05 -14.30
CA ILE A 48 -1.45 -7.85 -12.99
C ILE A 48 -1.27 -6.35 -12.75
N MET A 49 -1.63 -5.89 -11.56
CA MET A 49 -1.37 -4.55 -11.07
C MET A 49 -0.36 -4.64 -9.94
N THR A 50 0.81 -4.03 -10.11
CA THR A 50 1.85 -3.95 -9.07
C THR A 50 1.84 -2.56 -8.46
N VAL A 51 1.81 -2.49 -7.13
CA VAL A 51 1.92 -1.26 -6.35
C VAL A 51 3.26 -1.26 -5.65
N ASP A 52 4.07 -0.25 -5.95
CA ASP A 52 5.17 0.15 -5.09
C ASP A 52 4.58 0.79 -3.84
N CYS A 53 4.73 0.15 -2.69
CA CYS A 53 4.14 0.69 -1.46
C CYS A 53 4.90 1.92 -0.97
N HIS A 54 6.17 2.05 -1.32
CA HIS A 54 7.04 3.16 -0.93
C HIS A 54 6.87 3.55 0.55
N ASN A 55 6.93 2.55 1.42
CA ASN A 55 6.50 2.64 2.83
C ASN A 55 7.61 2.32 3.83
N ALA A 56 8.86 2.47 3.40
CA ALA A 56 10.05 2.27 4.20
C ALA A 56 11.20 3.02 3.51
N MET A 57 11.70 4.08 4.14
CA MET A 57 12.78 4.90 3.61
C MET A 57 14.07 4.08 3.51
N GLY A 58 14.71 4.05 2.34
CA GLY A 58 15.88 3.22 2.11
C GLY A 58 16.77 3.68 0.95
N GLU A 59 17.60 2.77 0.48
CA GLU A 59 18.40 2.96 -0.73
C GLU A 59 17.77 2.22 -1.91
N GLU A 60 18.37 2.35 -3.09
CA GLU A 60 17.99 1.56 -4.26
C GLU A 60 17.95 0.06 -3.94
N ILE A 61 16.92 -0.62 -4.48
CA ILE A 61 16.73 -2.05 -4.24
C ILE A 61 17.93 -2.82 -4.81
N SER A 62 18.63 -3.54 -3.93
CA SER A 62 19.73 -4.42 -4.32
C SER A 62 19.23 -5.55 -5.21
N LYS A 63 20.11 -6.12 -6.06
CA LYS A 63 19.75 -7.27 -6.89
C LYS A 63 19.21 -8.45 -6.06
N GLU A 64 19.81 -8.71 -4.89
CA GLU A 64 19.39 -9.78 -4.00
C GLU A 64 17.98 -9.54 -3.44
N ASP A 65 17.71 -8.34 -2.94
CA ASP A 65 16.39 -7.98 -2.41
C ASP A 65 15.33 -7.97 -3.53
N GLY A 66 15.70 -7.56 -4.75
CA GLY A 66 14.85 -7.64 -5.94
C GLY A 66 14.53 -9.08 -6.37
N ASP A 67 15.51 -9.98 -6.32
CA ASP A 67 15.30 -11.42 -6.59
C ASP A 67 14.38 -12.05 -5.52
N ASP A 68 14.52 -11.65 -4.26
CA ASP A 68 13.66 -12.08 -3.16
C ASP A 68 12.23 -11.54 -3.29
N MET A 69 12.06 -10.30 -3.75
CA MET A 69 10.77 -9.70 -4.09
C MET A 69 10.10 -10.45 -5.25
N LEU A 70 10.85 -10.79 -6.30
CA LEU A 70 10.33 -11.60 -7.41
C LEU A 70 9.86 -12.98 -6.95
N LYS A 71 10.63 -13.67 -6.09
CA LYS A 71 10.20 -14.95 -5.53
C LYS A 71 8.91 -14.80 -4.72
N ALA A 72 8.82 -13.78 -3.88
CA ALA A 72 7.63 -13.51 -3.08
C ALA A 72 6.41 -13.21 -3.96
N ALA A 73 6.56 -12.39 -5.00
CA ALA A 73 5.49 -12.06 -5.95
C ALA A 73 5.02 -13.30 -6.73
N LYS A 74 5.95 -14.08 -7.29
CA LYS A 74 5.65 -15.33 -8.02
C LYS A 74 4.93 -16.34 -7.11
N SER A 75 5.38 -16.49 -5.86
CA SER A 75 4.71 -17.34 -4.87
C SER A 75 3.31 -16.83 -4.49
N CYS A 76 3.13 -15.51 -4.42
CA CYS A 76 1.83 -14.89 -4.13
C CYS A 76 0.83 -15.19 -5.26
N LEU A 77 1.24 -14.98 -6.51
CA LEU A 77 0.46 -15.32 -7.70
C LEU A 77 0.07 -16.81 -7.72
N ASP A 78 1.03 -17.70 -7.49
CA ASP A 78 0.76 -19.15 -7.40
C ASP A 78 -0.25 -19.51 -6.32
N SER A 79 -0.29 -18.75 -5.23
CA SER A 79 -1.22 -18.98 -4.13
C SER A 79 -2.61 -18.42 -4.42
N LEU A 80 -2.70 -17.28 -5.12
CA LEU A 80 -3.97 -16.61 -5.42
C LEU A 80 -4.85 -17.44 -6.35
N ILE A 81 -4.27 -18.15 -7.32
CA ILE A 81 -5.04 -18.97 -8.28
C ILE A 81 -5.84 -20.10 -7.61
N THR A 82 -5.45 -20.51 -6.40
CA THR A 82 -6.11 -21.60 -5.66
C THR A 82 -7.10 -21.11 -4.61
N LYS A 83 -7.37 -19.79 -4.52
CA LYS A 83 -8.26 -19.24 -3.48
C LYS A 83 -9.69 -19.10 -3.99
N ASP A 84 -10.64 -19.32 -3.08
CA ASP A 84 -12.05 -19.06 -3.34
C ASP A 84 -12.31 -17.55 -3.48
N SER A 85 -13.19 -17.20 -4.40
CA SER A 85 -13.68 -15.83 -4.58
C SER A 85 -14.92 -15.58 -3.74
N PHE A 86 -15.02 -14.39 -3.15
CA PHE A 86 -16.17 -13.97 -2.33
C PHE A 86 -16.67 -12.60 -2.78
N PRO A 87 -17.96 -12.29 -2.56
CA PRO A 87 -18.45 -10.92 -2.69
C PRO A 87 -17.66 -9.96 -1.81
N ILE A 88 -17.48 -8.73 -2.31
CA ILE A 88 -16.72 -7.67 -1.64
C ILE A 88 -17.68 -6.53 -1.29
N GLU A 89 -17.62 -6.07 -0.04
CA GLU A 89 -18.13 -4.75 0.33
C GLU A 89 -16.96 -3.79 0.52
N PHE A 90 -17.14 -2.54 0.11
CA PHE A 90 -16.13 -1.50 0.12
C PHE A 90 -16.60 -0.33 0.97
N GLY A 91 -15.72 0.21 1.80
CA GLY A 91 -15.87 1.48 2.47
C GLY A 91 -14.59 2.29 2.38
N TYR A 92 -14.70 3.61 2.43
CA TYR A 92 -13.57 4.53 2.37
C TYR A 92 -13.79 5.70 3.30
N ALA A 93 -12.71 6.17 3.91
CA ALA A 93 -12.66 7.45 4.60
C ALA A 93 -11.26 8.05 4.45
N ASN A 94 -11.16 9.35 4.69
CA ASN A 94 -9.92 10.11 4.68
C ASN A 94 -9.88 11.11 5.85
N THR A 95 -8.89 11.98 5.84
CA THR A 95 -8.69 13.02 6.86
C THR A 95 -9.49 14.31 6.64
N GLU A 96 -10.40 14.38 5.67
CA GLU A 96 -11.09 15.63 5.29
C GLU A 96 -11.89 16.25 6.47
N GLU A 97 -12.51 15.42 7.30
CA GLU A 97 -13.25 15.86 8.50
C GLU A 97 -12.41 15.81 9.79
N MET A 98 -11.08 15.73 9.67
CA MET A 98 -10.16 15.60 10.80
C MET A 98 -9.18 16.78 10.85
N ASP A 99 -8.75 17.16 12.05
CA ASP A 99 -7.65 18.12 12.23
C ASP A 99 -6.30 17.41 12.06
N VAL A 100 -5.94 17.12 10.81
CA VAL A 100 -4.69 16.48 10.41
C VAL A 100 -3.86 17.46 9.60
N TRP A 101 -2.76 17.89 10.18
CA TRP A 101 -1.73 18.65 9.49
C TRP A 101 -0.36 18.33 10.10
N ALA A 102 0.63 18.14 9.24
CA ALA A 102 2.04 18.03 9.59
C ALA A 102 2.92 18.33 8.36
N GLU A 103 4.19 18.67 8.59
CA GLU A 103 5.14 18.98 7.52
C GLU A 103 5.55 17.74 6.69
N ASP A 104 5.34 16.54 7.23
CA ASP A 104 5.62 15.25 6.59
C ASP A 104 4.37 14.60 5.94
N ILE A 105 3.28 15.37 5.79
CA ILE A 105 2.01 14.98 5.15
C ILE A 105 1.58 16.04 4.13
N GLY A 106 1.33 15.62 2.90
CA GLY A 106 0.79 16.44 1.81
C GLY A 106 -0.71 16.76 1.99
N MET A 107 -1.25 17.61 1.10
CA MET A 107 -2.64 18.07 1.21
C MET A 107 -3.70 17.00 0.96
N GLY A 108 -3.35 15.91 0.28
CA GLY A 108 -4.20 14.73 0.14
C GLY A 108 -4.43 14.00 1.46
N GLY A 109 -3.58 14.24 2.48
CA GLY A 109 -3.75 13.74 3.83
C GLY A 109 -3.58 12.23 3.93
N LEU A 110 -4.40 11.57 4.75
CA LEU A 110 -4.38 10.13 4.94
C LEU A 110 -5.72 9.52 4.53
N GLY A 111 -5.70 8.28 4.05
CA GLY A 111 -6.89 7.56 3.60
C GLY A 111 -6.86 6.09 4.01
N ILE A 112 -8.04 5.50 4.20
CA ILE A 112 -8.20 4.05 4.36
C ILE A 112 -9.35 3.55 3.52
N THR A 113 -9.05 2.48 2.78
CA THR A 113 -10.04 1.58 2.20
C THR A 113 -10.29 0.41 3.14
N CYS A 114 -11.55 0.15 3.48
CA CYS A 114 -12.00 -1.06 4.17
C CYS A 114 -12.64 -2.02 3.17
N LEU A 115 -12.07 -3.21 3.05
CA LEU A 115 -12.60 -4.32 2.26
C LEU A 115 -13.21 -5.36 3.21
N LYS A 116 -14.49 -5.67 3.03
CA LYS A 116 -15.11 -6.81 3.73
C LYS A 116 -15.27 -7.97 2.75
N ILE A 117 -14.55 -9.05 3.03
CA ILE A 117 -14.48 -10.26 2.22
C ILE A 117 -14.71 -11.45 3.14
N ASN A 118 -15.69 -12.30 2.82
CA ASN A 118 -16.03 -13.48 3.64
C ASN A 118 -16.24 -13.13 5.13
N ASN A 119 -17.04 -12.10 5.41
CA ASN A 119 -17.32 -11.57 6.75
C ASN A 119 -16.11 -11.09 7.57
N LYS A 120 -14.94 -10.98 6.97
CA LYS A 120 -13.74 -10.39 7.58
C LYS A 120 -13.44 -9.04 6.96
N LYS A 121 -13.02 -8.08 7.80
CA LYS A 121 -12.60 -6.75 7.37
C LYS A 121 -11.09 -6.70 7.23
N TYR A 122 -10.66 -6.07 6.14
CA TYR A 122 -9.28 -5.83 5.78
C TYR A 122 -9.13 -4.35 5.45
N PHE A 123 -8.03 -3.74 5.85
CA PHE A 123 -7.78 -2.31 5.65
C PHE A 123 -6.57 -2.11 4.74
N LEU A 124 -6.64 -1.13 3.86
CA LEU A 124 -5.51 -0.67 3.05
C LEU A 124 -5.35 0.82 3.31
N GLY A 125 -4.20 1.18 3.89
CA GLY A 125 -3.87 2.56 4.22
C GLY A 125 -3.14 3.26 3.07
N TRP A 126 -3.37 4.56 2.96
CA TRP A 126 -2.67 5.45 2.05
C TRP A 126 -2.30 6.74 2.75
N ALA A 127 -1.12 7.29 2.44
CA ALA A 127 -0.67 8.59 2.91
C ALA A 127 -0.14 9.42 1.74
N ASP A 128 -0.57 10.68 1.65
CA ASP A 128 0.09 11.69 0.82
C ASP A 128 1.40 12.07 1.49
N SER A 129 2.46 11.35 1.17
CA SER A 129 3.83 11.57 1.62
C SER A 129 4.74 10.82 0.67
N ASN A 130 6.00 11.23 0.55
CA ASN A 130 6.88 10.62 -0.45
C ASN A 130 7.32 9.21 -0.06
N ASN A 131 7.72 9.01 1.20
CA ASN A 131 8.09 7.70 1.74
C ASN A 131 7.69 7.65 3.23
N MET A 132 8.10 6.62 3.97
CA MET A 132 7.78 6.45 5.38
C MET A 132 9.02 6.09 6.20
N GLU A 133 9.16 6.66 7.39
CA GLU A 133 10.24 6.32 8.32
C GLU A 133 10.15 4.84 8.75
N ASN A 134 11.29 4.14 8.78
CA ASN A 134 11.34 2.72 9.11
C ASN A 134 10.81 2.46 10.53
N GLY A 135 9.91 1.47 10.67
CA GLY A 135 9.25 1.15 11.94
C GLY A 135 7.88 1.81 12.13
N VAL A 136 7.54 2.85 11.37
CA VAL A 136 6.21 3.49 11.44
C VAL A 136 5.13 2.54 10.93
N ARG A 137 5.36 1.89 9.78
CA ARG A 137 4.45 0.90 9.21
C ARG A 137 4.19 -0.26 10.17
N GLU A 138 5.25 -0.77 10.80
CA GLU A 138 5.19 -1.86 11.78
C GLU A 138 4.34 -1.45 12.99
N LYS A 139 4.57 -0.25 13.51
CA LYS A 139 3.80 0.30 14.64
C LYS A 139 2.31 0.40 14.32
N ILE A 140 1.96 0.89 13.14
CA ILE A 140 0.55 1.04 12.74
C ILE A 140 -0.11 -0.34 12.58
N ILE A 141 0.59 -1.32 11.99
CA ILE A 141 0.07 -2.69 11.86
C ILE A 141 -0.11 -3.37 13.21
N GLU A 142 0.83 -3.18 14.13
CA GLU A 142 0.72 -3.67 15.50
C GLU A 142 -0.52 -3.09 16.20
N ASP A 143 -0.72 -1.77 16.12
CA ASP A 143 -1.87 -1.11 16.73
C ASP A 143 -3.21 -1.54 16.09
N PHE A 144 -3.25 -1.75 14.77
CA PHE A 144 -4.43 -2.32 14.10
C PHE A 144 -4.71 -3.74 14.60
N SER A 145 -3.69 -4.58 14.67
CA SER A 145 -3.81 -5.96 15.17
C SER A 145 -4.30 -6.00 16.62
N ASN A 146 -3.77 -5.12 17.48
CA ASN A 146 -4.19 -5.01 18.88
C ASN A 146 -5.67 -4.61 19.03
N ASN A 147 -6.22 -3.89 18.05
CA ASN A 147 -7.62 -3.50 17.98
C ASN A 147 -8.50 -4.51 17.20
N GLY A 148 -7.97 -5.68 16.82
CA GLY A 148 -8.69 -6.71 16.07
C GLY A 148 -8.93 -6.37 14.59
N ASN A 149 -8.23 -5.37 14.06
CA ASN A 149 -8.31 -4.94 12.67
C ASN A 149 -7.17 -5.54 11.83
N ASN A 150 -7.48 -6.01 10.62
CA ASN A 150 -6.49 -6.59 9.72
C ASN A 150 -6.00 -5.55 8.72
N LEU A 151 -4.91 -4.84 9.03
CA LEU A 151 -4.26 -3.94 8.07
C LEU A 151 -3.41 -4.75 7.08
N LEU A 152 -3.75 -4.69 5.81
CA LEU A 152 -3.05 -5.38 4.72
C LEU A 152 -1.71 -4.73 4.43
N GLU A 153 -1.73 -3.41 4.23
CA GLU A 153 -0.56 -2.60 3.94
C GLU A 153 -0.87 -1.12 4.13
N ILE A 154 0.17 -0.30 4.18
CA ILE A 154 0.11 1.14 4.05
C ILE A 154 1.03 1.54 2.90
N CYS A 155 0.49 2.26 1.93
CA CYS A 155 1.26 2.82 0.83
C CYS A 155 1.41 4.32 1.02
N THR A 156 2.48 4.90 0.49
CA THR A 156 2.61 6.35 0.36
C THR A 156 2.56 6.76 -1.11
N SER A 157 2.27 8.03 -1.37
CA SER A 157 2.47 8.62 -2.69
C SER A 157 2.79 10.10 -2.53
N ASP A 158 3.78 10.60 -3.26
CA ASP A 158 4.08 12.03 -3.32
C ASP A 158 3.19 12.72 -4.35
N THR A 159 2.21 13.52 -3.91
CA THR A 159 1.48 14.42 -4.83
C THR A 159 2.34 15.61 -5.30
N HIS A 160 3.63 15.65 -4.95
CA HIS A 160 4.61 16.71 -5.16
C HIS A 160 4.19 18.05 -4.53
N TYR A 161 3.28 18.01 -3.57
CA TYR A 161 2.94 19.17 -2.76
C TYR A 161 4.04 19.45 -1.73
N ALA A 162 4.65 20.63 -1.80
CA ALA A 162 5.72 21.03 -0.90
C ALA A 162 5.27 22.17 0.02
N ALA A 163 4.80 21.83 1.22
CA ALA A 163 4.40 22.81 2.22
C ALA A 163 5.57 23.70 2.71
N VAL A 164 6.80 23.18 2.69
CA VAL A 164 7.97 23.81 3.33
C VAL A 164 9.16 23.95 2.37
N LYS A 165 9.86 25.09 2.44
CA LYS A 165 11.08 25.36 1.65
C LYS A 165 12.32 24.62 2.16
N ALA A 166 12.38 24.32 3.46
CA ALA A 166 13.47 23.58 4.06
C ALA A 166 13.15 22.09 4.03
N ARG A 167 14.07 21.30 3.47
CA ARG A 167 13.94 19.86 3.25
C ARG A 167 15.18 19.16 3.82
N ASN A 168 15.08 17.86 4.09
CA ASN A 168 16.26 17.06 4.42
C ASN A 168 17.13 16.84 3.16
N ARG A 169 18.16 15.99 3.24
CA ARG A 169 19.05 15.67 2.10
C ARG A 169 18.32 15.09 0.89
N ASN A 170 17.15 14.48 1.09
CA ASN A 170 16.33 13.84 0.06
C ASN A 170 15.34 14.83 -0.58
N GLY A 171 15.23 16.05 -0.04
CA GLY A 171 14.34 17.05 -0.61
C GLY A 171 12.88 16.91 -0.16
N TYR A 172 12.56 16.18 0.91
CA TYR A 172 11.22 16.10 1.51
C TYR A 172 11.31 15.64 2.97
N TYR A 173 10.19 15.54 3.68
CA TYR A 173 10.11 14.83 4.96
C TYR A 173 9.24 13.59 4.76
N GLN A 174 9.83 12.41 4.93
CA GLN A 174 9.08 11.16 4.90
C GLN A 174 8.11 11.08 6.08
N LEU A 175 6.97 10.42 5.88
CA LEU A 175 5.96 10.24 6.91
C LEU A 175 6.58 9.58 8.14
N GLY A 176 6.49 10.23 9.29
CA GLY A 176 7.05 9.69 10.53
C GLY A 176 8.35 10.34 10.97
N LEU A 177 8.96 11.18 10.13
CA LEU A 177 10.16 11.93 10.48
C LEU A 177 9.84 13.07 11.45
N ILE A 178 8.71 13.75 11.26
CA ILE A 178 8.26 14.88 12.08
C ILE A 178 7.12 14.44 13.00
N THR A 179 6.16 13.70 12.46
CA THR A 179 5.00 13.21 13.17
C THR A 179 5.29 11.86 13.82
N SER A 180 5.01 11.68 15.12
CA SER A 180 5.26 10.39 15.77
C SER A 180 4.38 9.27 15.21
N SER A 181 4.93 8.05 15.18
CA SER A 181 4.21 6.83 14.75
C SER A 181 2.92 6.60 15.55
N ASP A 182 2.90 6.91 16.86
CA ASP A 182 1.69 6.85 17.69
C ASP A 182 0.59 7.80 17.21
N LYS A 183 0.95 9.02 16.77
CA LYS A 183 -0.02 10.01 16.29
C LYS A 183 -0.56 9.59 14.92
N ILE A 184 0.31 9.13 14.03
CA ILE A 184 -0.06 8.60 12.71
C ILE A 184 -0.99 7.39 12.86
N SER A 185 -0.64 6.46 13.74
CA SER A 185 -1.44 5.25 14.03
C SER A 185 -2.84 5.60 14.57
N LYS A 186 -2.94 6.60 15.46
CA LYS A 186 -4.24 7.10 15.95
C LYS A 186 -5.09 7.70 14.84
N TRP A 187 -4.49 8.47 13.92
CA TRP A 187 -5.21 8.99 12.77
C TRP A 187 -5.72 7.87 11.87
N PHE A 188 -4.86 6.93 11.47
CA PHE A 188 -5.29 5.78 10.68
C PHE A 188 -6.38 4.96 11.38
N SER A 189 -6.27 4.72 12.68
CA SER A 189 -7.31 4.01 13.45
C SER A 189 -8.66 4.74 13.38
N LYS A 190 -8.66 6.07 13.50
CA LYS A 190 -9.89 6.86 13.38
C LYS A 190 -10.49 6.81 11.98
N ILE A 191 -9.65 6.89 10.95
CA ILE A 191 -10.10 6.77 9.55
C ILE A 191 -10.64 5.36 9.30
N ALA A 192 -10.03 4.32 9.89
CA ALA A 192 -10.51 2.95 9.78
C ALA A 192 -11.90 2.78 10.39
N GLU A 193 -12.18 3.37 11.56
CA GLU A 193 -13.54 3.41 12.13
C GLU A 193 -14.53 4.05 11.16
N ASN A 194 -14.20 5.23 10.63
CA ASN A 194 -15.07 5.97 9.71
C ASN A 194 -15.32 5.20 8.40
N SER A 195 -14.28 4.56 7.84
CA SER A 195 -14.37 3.79 6.59
C SER A 195 -15.36 2.63 6.67
N GLN A 196 -15.64 2.13 7.88
CA GLN A 196 -16.57 1.02 8.10
C GLN A 196 -18.04 1.44 8.15
N LEU A 197 -18.33 2.72 8.41
CA LEU A 197 -19.70 3.21 8.59
C LEU A 197 -20.49 3.23 7.28
N ASN A 198 -19.80 3.34 6.15
CA ASN A 198 -20.39 3.52 4.83
C ASN A 198 -20.07 2.35 3.88
N MET A 199 -19.93 1.13 4.40
CA MET A 199 -19.64 -0.03 3.55
C MET A 199 -20.83 -0.37 2.66
N LEU A 200 -20.57 -0.52 1.36
CA LEU A 200 -21.56 -0.89 0.36
C LEU A 200 -21.06 -2.07 -0.45
N SER A 201 -21.98 -2.91 -0.95
CA SER A 201 -21.61 -3.94 -1.93
C SER A 201 -20.97 -3.30 -3.16
N ALA A 202 -19.80 -3.80 -3.54
CA ALA A 202 -19.03 -3.25 -4.64
C ALA A 202 -19.10 -4.14 -5.87
N LYS A 203 -19.04 -3.50 -7.04
CA LYS A 203 -18.68 -4.12 -8.32
C LYS A 203 -17.41 -3.41 -8.81
N TYR A 204 -16.56 -4.11 -9.54
CA TYR A 204 -15.36 -3.53 -10.12
C TYR A 204 -15.34 -3.77 -11.63
N GLU A 205 -14.78 -2.80 -12.35
CA GLU A 205 -14.40 -2.90 -13.76
C GLU A 205 -12.96 -2.41 -13.85
N ILE A 206 -12.15 -3.04 -14.70
CA ILE A 206 -10.75 -2.65 -14.90
C ILE A 206 -10.62 -2.17 -16.34
N LEU A 207 -10.14 -0.94 -16.50
CA LEU A 207 -9.94 -0.27 -17.78
C LEU A 207 -8.51 0.26 -17.83
N GLU A 208 -7.88 0.12 -18.99
CA GLU A 208 -6.57 0.68 -19.29
C GLU A 208 -6.62 1.32 -20.67
N ASN A 209 -6.00 2.49 -20.80
CA ASN A 209 -5.79 3.14 -22.07
C ASN A 209 -4.35 3.60 -22.12
N GLU A 210 -3.65 3.27 -23.20
CA GLU A 210 -2.31 3.75 -23.49
C GLU A 210 -2.36 4.66 -24.70
N THR A 211 -1.54 5.70 -24.70
CA THR A 211 -1.32 6.55 -25.86
C THR A 211 0.02 6.19 -26.49
N SER A 212 0.03 6.02 -27.81
CA SER A 212 1.26 5.81 -28.57
C SER A 212 1.90 7.19 -28.83
N VAL A 213 2.62 7.73 -27.84
CA VAL A 213 3.44 8.95 -28.01
C VAL A 213 4.91 8.57 -28.02
#